data_AF-A0A2E2FIW5-F1
#
_entry.id   AF-A0A2E2FIW5-F1
#
_cell.length_a   1.000
_cell.length_b   1.000
_cell.length_c   1.000
_cell.angle_alpha   90.00
_cell.angle_beta   90.00
_cell.angle_gamma   90.00
#
_symmetry.space_group_name_H-M   'P 1'
#
loop_
_entity.id
_entity.type
_entity.pdbx_description
1 polymer ?
#
loop_
_entity_poly.entity_id
_entity_poly.type
_entity_poly.pdbx_seq_one_letter_code
_entity_poly.pdbx_strand_id
1 'polypeptide(L)' 'MTFGERLKIIYTIYGDSQITLAKKLGHARGDRISRYVKNKHYPEVTFLLELKKIYPTVNLHYLLTGEGPYKIPEDWKVED' A
#
# COMPACT_ATOMS: atom_id res chain seq x y z
N MET A 1 1.79 -6.09 14.15
CA MET A 1 2.27 -5.43 12.92
C MET A 1 1.42 -4.18 12.67
N THR A 2 2.05 -3.08 12.31
CA THR A 2 1.47 -1.75 12.10
C THR A 2 1.15 -1.51 10.62
N PHE A 3 0.38 -0.46 10.31
CA PHE A 3 0.13 -0.06 8.92
C PHE A 3 1.43 0.22 8.17
N GLY A 4 2.35 0.96 8.79
CA GLY A 4 3.62 1.32 8.18
C GLY A 4 4.51 0.13 7.86
N GLU A 5 4.54 -0.87 8.75
CA GLU A 5 5.25 -2.13 8.51
C GLU A 5 4.65 -2.91 7.34
N ARG A 6 3.31 -2.99 7.27
CA ARG A 6 2.62 -3.62 6.14
C ARG A 6 2.91 -2.90 4.84
N LEU A 7 2.76 -1.58 4.80
CA LEU A 7 3.06 -0.78 3.61
C LEU A 7 4.49 -1.03 3.12
N LYS A 8 5.45 -1.12 4.06
CA LYS A 8 6.84 -1.46 3.75
C LYS A 8 6.99 -2.84 3.13
N ILE A 9 6.33 -3.85 3.68
CA ILE A 9 6.30 -5.19 3.10
C ILE A 9 5.74 -5.14 1.67
N ILE A 10 4.60 -4.45 1.46
CA ILE A 10 3.96 -4.38 0.15
C ILE A 10 4.92 -3.81 -0.88
N TYR A 11 5.42 -2.57 -0.73
CA TYR A 11 6.27 -2.01 -1.78
C TYR A 11 7.56 -2.83 -1.99
N THR A 12 8.09 -3.47 -0.94
CA THR A 12 9.31 -4.30 -1.04
C THR A 12 9.04 -5.56 -1.87
N ILE A 13 7.91 -6.23 -1.68
CA ILE A 13 7.53 -7.43 -2.46
C ILE A 13 7.37 -7.10 -3.95
N TYR A 14 6.90 -5.89 -4.27
CA TYR A 14 6.79 -5.42 -5.65
C TYR A 14 8.11 -4.85 -6.22
N GLY A 15 9.23 -5.06 -5.52
CA GLY A 15 10.57 -4.63 -5.98
C GLY A 15 10.81 -3.13 -5.85
N ASP A 16 9.98 -2.41 -5.09
CA ASP A 16 10.12 -0.98 -4.87
C ASP A 16 10.83 -0.66 -3.55
N SER A 17 11.37 0.56 -3.49
CA SER A 17 11.76 1.24 -2.26
C SER A 17 10.74 2.31 -1.94
N GLN A 18 10.83 2.91 -0.74
CA GLN A 18 10.04 4.09 -0.41
C GLN A 18 10.19 5.22 -1.45
N ILE A 19 11.40 5.40 -1.99
CA ILE A 19 11.70 6.44 -2.98
C ILE A 19 11.03 6.12 -4.32
N THR A 20 11.10 4.87 -4.79
CA THR A 20 10.48 4.50 -6.07
C THR A 20 8.97 4.49 -5.98
N LEU A 21 8.39 4.05 -4.85
CA LEU A 21 6.96 4.19 -4.58
C LEU A 21 6.53 5.68 -4.59
N ALA A 22 7.31 6.56 -3.96
CA ALA A 22 7.03 8.00 -3.99
C ALA A 22 7.03 8.54 -5.43
N LYS A 23 7.97 8.12 -6.27
CA LYS A 23 7.99 8.50 -7.69
C LYS A 23 6.74 7.99 -8.44
N LYS A 24 6.32 6.75 -8.21
CA LYS A 24 5.11 6.15 -8.85
C LYS A 24 3.81 6.85 -8.42
N LEU A 25 3.71 7.28 -7.17
CA LEU A 25 2.58 8.06 -6.64
C LEU A 25 2.70 9.57 -6.96
N GLY A 26 3.79 10.00 -7.58
CA GLY A 26 4.13 11.40 -7.85
C GLY A 26 5.11 12.01 -6.84
N HIS A 27 6.07 12.78 -7.36
CA HIS A 27 7.27 13.27 -6.66
C HIS A 27 7.03 14.00 -5.32
N ALA A 28 5.85 14.58 -5.08
CA ALA A 28 5.52 15.34 -3.87
C ALA A 28 5.23 14.48 -2.61
N ARG A 29 5.21 13.14 -2.71
CA ARG A 29 4.67 12.26 -1.66
C ARG A 29 5.69 11.57 -0.76
N GLY A 30 6.98 11.83 -0.95
CA GLY A 30 8.05 11.19 -0.15
C GLY A 30 7.88 11.38 1.37
N ASP A 31 7.54 12.59 1.80
CA ASP A 31 7.30 12.91 3.22
C ASP A 31 6.04 12.20 3.76
N ARG A 32 4.95 12.16 2.98
CA ARG A 32 3.71 11.48 3.37
C ARG A 32 3.92 9.99 3.60
N ILE A 33 4.61 9.31 2.67
CA ILE A 33 4.92 7.88 2.82
C ILE A 33 5.79 7.64 4.05
N SER A 34 6.76 8.52 4.32
CA SER A 34 7.59 8.45 5.53
C SER A 34 6.76 8.51 6.81
N ARG A 35 5.78 9.43 6.86
CA ARG A 35 4.85 9.55 8.00
C ARG A 35 3.99 8.30 8.18
N TYR A 36 3.52 7.69 7.09
CA TYR A 36 2.76 6.44 7.15
C TYR A 36 3.62 5.27 7.62
N VAL A 37 4.83 5.10 7.08
CA VAL A 37 5.78 4.04 7.46
C VAL A 37 6.17 4.17 8.93
N LYS A 38 6.31 5.39 9.45
CA LYS A 38 6.60 5.68 10.86
C LYS A 38 5.35 5.68 11.76
N ASN A 39 4.19 5.30 11.24
CA ASN A 39 2.90 5.28 11.95
C ASN A 39 2.54 6.63 12.62
N LYS A 40 3.01 7.75 12.04
CA LYS A 40 2.70 9.10 12.53
C LYS A 40 1.34 9.60 12.05
N HIS A 41 0.83 9.03 10.96
CA HIS A 41 -0.45 9.39 10.36
C HIS A 41 -1.11 8.15 9.76
N TYR A 42 -2.44 8.15 9.74
CA TYR A 42 -3.22 7.20 8.96
C TYR A 42 -3.30 7.63 7.49
N PRO A 43 -3.35 6.67 6.54
CA PRO A 43 -3.51 6.99 5.13
C PRO A 43 -4.90 7.59 4.87
N GLU A 44 -4.95 8.51 3.91
CA GLU A 44 -6.23 8.94 3.33
C GLU A 44 -6.74 7.88 2.35
N VAL A 45 -8.05 7.84 2.13
CA VAL A 45 -8.67 6.95 1.13
C VAL A 45 -8.07 7.18 -0.26
N THR A 46 -7.77 8.43 -0.61
CA THR A 46 -7.13 8.83 -1.87
C THR A 46 -5.78 8.12 -2.07
N PHE A 47 -4.95 8.03 -1.03
CA PHE A 47 -3.69 7.30 -1.06
C PHE A 47 -3.93 5.80 -1.31
N LEU A 48 -4.90 5.19 -0.64
CA LEU A 48 -5.21 3.77 -0.80
C LEU A 48 -5.67 3.43 -2.23
N LEU A 49 -6.49 4.29 -2.82
CA LEU A 49 -6.96 4.12 -4.20
C LEU A 49 -5.82 4.25 -5.21
N GLU A 50 -4.91 5.20 -5.03
CA GLU A 50 -3.74 5.32 -5.90
C GLU A 50 -2.76 4.16 -5.73
N LEU A 51 -2.55 3.69 -4.49
CA LEU A 51 -1.76 2.51 -4.22
C LEU A 51 -2.34 1.29 -4.93
N LYS A 52 -3.67 1.13 -4.93
CA LYS A 52 -4.39 0.08 -5.66
C LYS A 52 -4.22 0.20 -7.17
N LYS A 53 -4.12 1.41 -7.73
CA LYS A 53 -3.81 1.61 -9.16
C LYS A 53 -2.39 1.16 -9.52
N ILE A 54 -1.41 1.41 -8.65
CA ILE A 54 0.00 1.03 -8.87
C ILE A 54 0.22 -0.46 -8.62
N TYR A 55 -0.46 -1.02 -7.63
CA TYR A 55 -0.41 -2.43 -7.24
C TYR A 55 -1.81 -3.06 -7.34
N PRO A 56 -2.31 -3.39 -8.53
CA PRO A 56 -3.69 -3.86 -8.74
C PRO A 56 -4.06 -5.08 -7.91
N THR A 57 -3.09 -5.95 -7.62
CA THR A 57 -3.31 -7.18 -6.86
C THR A 57 -3.11 -7.00 -5.36
N VAL A 58 -2.86 -5.79 -4.87
CA VAL A 58 -2.73 -5.53 -3.43
C VAL A 58 -4.06 -5.74 -2.71
N ASN A 59 -4.03 -6.40 -1.56
CA ASN A 59 -5.18 -6.49 -0.67
C ASN A 59 -5.21 -5.31 0.30
N LEU A 60 -6.14 -4.37 0.10
CA LEU A 60 -6.29 -3.21 0.98
C LEU A 60 -6.82 -3.60 2.37
N HIS A 61 -7.58 -4.69 2.48
CA HIS A 61 -8.03 -5.19 3.79
C HIS A 61 -6.81 -5.60 4.62
N TYR A 62 -5.93 -6.46 4.08
CA TYR A 62 -4.66 -6.80 4.71
C TYR A 62 -3.85 -5.56 5.07
N LEU A 63 -3.71 -4.59 4.15
CA LEU A 63 -2.94 -3.38 4.42
C LEU A 63 -3.48 -2.59 5.61
N LEU A 64 -4.80 -2.52 5.77
CA LEU A 64 -5.46 -1.78 6.85
C LEU A 64 -5.49 -2.56 8.18
N THR A 65 -5.92 -3.81 8.16
CA THR A 65 -6.20 -4.63 9.37
C THR A 65 -5.03 -5.53 9.74
N GLY A 66 -4.24 -5.96 8.76
CA GLY A 66 -3.23 -7.01 8.90
C GLY A 66 -3.78 -8.43 8.77
N GLU A 67 -5.04 -8.57 8.39
CA GLU A 67 -5.73 -9.86 8.25
C GLU A 67 -5.77 -10.32 6.79
N GLY A 68 -5.72 -11.65 6.59
CA GLY A 68 -5.77 -12.26 5.27
C GLY A 68 -4.46 -12.13 4.45
N PRO A 69 -4.49 -12.48 3.16
CA PRO A 69 -3.31 -12.44 2.30
C PRO A 69 -2.98 -11.02 1.84
N TYR A 70 -1.70 -10.70 1.67
CA TYR A 70 -1.25 -9.38 1.19
C TYR A 70 -1.57 -9.14 -0.29
N LYS A 71 -1.73 -10.21 -1.08
CA LYS A 71 -2.11 -10.19 -2.50
C LYS A 71 -3.49 -10.82 -2.64
N ILE A 72 -4.35 -10.20 -3.44
CA ILE A 72 -5.59 -10.78 -3.94
C ILE A 72 -5.23 -11.58 -5.20
N PRO A 73 -5.64 -12.85 -5.30
CA PRO A 73 -5.50 -13.65 -6.52
C PRO A 73 -6.12 -12.93 -7.73
N GLU A 74 -5.49 -13.06 -8.90
CA GLU A 74 -5.96 -12.38 -10.13
C GLU A 74 -7.31 -12.92 -10.63
N ASP A 75 -7.68 -14.12 -10.19
CA ASP A 75 -8.94 -14.81 -10.44
C ASP A 75 -10.02 -14.51 -9.39
N TRP A 76 -9.75 -13.63 -8.41
CA TRP A 76 -10.75 -13.24 -7.42
C TRP A 76 -11.87 -12.42 -8.08
N LYS A 77 -12.97 -13.10 -8.38
CA LYS A 77 -14.21 -12.47 -8.84
C LYS A 77 -14.97 -11.98 -7.62
N VAL A 78 -15.36 -10.70 -7.64
CA VAL A 78 -16.43 -10.24 -6.77
C VAL A 78 -17.70 -10.87 -7.33
N GLU A 79 -18.28 -11.82 -6.60
CA GLU A 79 -19.63 -12.29 -6.91
C GLU A 79 -20.58 -11.13 -6.64
N ASP A 80 -21.38 -10.76 -7.66
CA ASP A 80 -22.42 -9.72 -7.59
C ASP A 80 -23.58 -10.15 -6.69
#